data_AF-A0A943BGQ9-F1
#
_entry.id   AF-A0A943BGQ9-F1
#
_cell.length_a   1.000
_cell.length_b   1.000
_cell.length_c   1.000
_cell.angle_alpha   90.00
_cell.angle_beta   90.00
_cell.angle_gamma   90.00
#
_symmetry.space_group_name_H-M   'P 1'
#
loop_
_entity.id
_entity.type
_entity.pdbx_description
1 polymer ?
#
loop_
_entity_poly.entity_id
_entity_poly.type
_entity_poly.pdbx_seq_one_letter_code
_entity_poly.pdbx_strand_id
1 'polypeptide(L)'
;MSFFITQKDFTVGQTVFLLNENKGRTGGPIITERTVAKIGRKYGTLNGLWEEKFEDCGSEYMIEHTDFERRHLFPDRNALEAFLERKQLVRWFATLNDIKLKECTLEQLQKAKKLLQNE
;
A
#
# COMPACT_ATOMS: atom_id res chain seq x y z
N MET A 1 -8.86 1.68 13.63
CA MET A 1 -9.39 0.58 12.80
C MET A 1 -8.36 0.27 11.73
N SER A 2 -7.70 -0.88 11.81
CA SER A 2 -6.88 -1.35 10.68
C SER A 2 -7.82 -2.00 9.69
N PHE A 3 -8.01 -1.38 8.53
CA PHE A 3 -8.78 -1.95 7.43
C PHE A 3 -7.83 -2.83 6.62
N PHE A 4 -7.84 -4.13 6.92
CA PHE A 4 -7.14 -5.10 6.10
C PHE A 4 -8.01 -5.46 4.91
N ILE A 5 -7.39 -5.54 3.73
CA ILE A 5 -8.06 -5.83 2.46
C ILE A 5 -8.03 -7.34 2.21
N THR A 6 -9.19 -7.88 1.86
CA THR A 6 -9.43 -9.30 1.62
C THR A 6 -10.15 -9.52 0.30
N GLN A 7 -10.34 -10.78 -0.10
CA GLN A 7 -11.07 -11.15 -1.33
C GLN A 7 -12.52 -10.64 -1.33
N LYS A 8 -13.11 -10.35 -0.16
CA LYS A 8 -14.48 -9.86 -0.01
C LYS A 8 -14.66 -8.40 -0.40
N ASP A 9 -13.56 -7.65 -0.45
CA ASP A 9 -13.53 -6.23 -0.80
C ASP A 9 -13.49 -6.02 -2.33
N PHE A 10 -13.60 -7.11 -3.10
CA PHE A 10 -13.54 -7.11 -4.55
C PHE A 10 -14.78 -7.76 -5.17
N THR A 11 -15.12 -7.30 -6.37
CA THR A 11 -16.22 -7.81 -7.19
C THR A 11 -15.74 -8.13 -8.60
N VAL A 12 -16.35 -9.14 -9.24
CA VAL A 12 -16.01 -9.50 -10.63
C VAL A 12 -16.38 -8.35 -11.57
N GLY A 13 -15.47 -7.98 -12.47
CA GLY A 13 -15.63 -6.83 -13.36
C GLY A 13 -15.15 -5.49 -12.78
N GLN A 14 -14.78 -5.44 -11.50
CA GLN A 14 -14.23 -4.24 -10.87
C GLN A 14 -12.87 -3.86 -11.45
N THR A 15 -12.67 -2.57 -11.70
CA THR A 15 -11.33 -2.00 -11.96
C THR A 15 -10.54 -1.91 -10.67
N VAL A 16 -9.33 -2.44 -10.69
CA VAL A 16 -8.41 -2.53 -9.55
C VAL A 16 -7.02 -2.06 -9.96
N PHE A 17 -6.18 -1.75 -8.97
CA PHE A 17 -4.88 -1.13 -9.20
C PHE A 17 -3.76 -2.02 -8.69
N LEU A 18 -2.82 -2.35 -9.58
CA LEU A 18 -1.58 -3.03 -9.26
C LEU A 18 -0.46 -2.03 -9.06
N LEU A 19 0.25 -2.17 -7.95
CA LEU A 19 1.50 -1.48 -7.70
C LEU A 19 2.66 -2.48 -7.83
N ASN A 20 3.54 -2.22 -8.79
CA ASN A 20 4.84 -2.87 -8.87
C ASN A 20 5.89 -1.93 -8.28
N GLU A 21 6.40 -2.29 -7.10
CA GLU A 21 7.49 -1.59 -6.47
C GLU A 21 8.81 -2.01 -7.12
N ASN A 22 9.25 -1.24 -8.12
CA ASN A 22 10.55 -1.45 -8.73
C ASN A 22 11.65 -1.47 -7.64
N LYS A 23 12.35 -2.61 -7.51
CA LYS A 23 13.49 -2.78 -6.58
C LYS A 23 14.81 -2.20 -7.11
N GLY A 24 14.82 -1.64 -8.32
CA GLY A 24 16.02 -1.16 -9.04
C GLY A 24 16.32 0.35 -8.94
N ARG A 25 17.50 0.74 -9.43
CA ARG A 25 18.10 2.10 -9.28
C ARG A 25 17.48 3.23 -10.12
N THR A 26 16.57 2.95 -11.05
CA THR A 26 16.19 3.94 -12.08
C THR A 26 14.70 4.02 -12.42
N GLY A 27 13.85 3.18 -11.83
CA GLY A 27 12.41 3.19 -12.10
C GLY A 27 11.60 3.54 -10.86
N GLY A 28 10.76 4.57 -10.94
CA GLY A 28 9.72 4.81 -9.93
C GLY A 28 8.71 3.64 -9.87
N PRO A 29 7.80 3.62 -8.88
CA PRO A 29 6.75 2.61 -8.83
C PRO A 29 5.90 2.63 -10.11
N ILE A 30 5.58 1.45 -10.65
CA ILE A 30 4.68 1.32 -11.80
C ILE A 30 3.30 0.99 -11.27
N ILE A 31 2.31 1.79 -11.67
CA ILE A 31 0.90 1.56 -11.36
C ILE A 31 0.22 1.06 -12.63
N THR A 32 -0.59 0.02 -12.51
CA THR A 32 -1.31 -0.55 -13.65
C THR A 32 -2.75 -0.87 -13.29
N GLU A 33 -3.68 -0.47 -14.16
CA GLU A 33 -5.08 -0.83 -14.02
C GLU A 33 -5.35 -2.24 -14.55
N ARG A 34 -6.20 -2.97 -13.84
CA ARG A 34 -6.64 -4.32 -14.17
C ARG A 34 -8.12 -4.47 -13.85
N THR A 35 -8.70 -5.55 -14.36
CA THR A 35 -10.07 -5.93 -14.07
C THR A 35 -10.10 -7.26 -13.34
N VAL A 36 -10.91 -7.37 -12.30
CA VAL A 36 -11.13 -8.63 -11.59
C VAL A 36 -11.85 -9.63 -12.51
N ALA A 37 -11.22 -10.76 -12.77
CA ALA A 37 -11.76 -11.87 -13.57
C ALA A 37 -12.62 -12.81 -12.73
N LYS A 38 -12.15 -13.15 -11.53
CA LYS A 38 -12.76 -14.15 -10.65
C LYS A 38 -12.42 -13.87 -9.21
N ILE A 39 -13.38 -14.09 -8.32
CA ILE A 39 -13.16 -14.12 -6.88
C ILE A 39 -13.41 -15.54 -6.37
N GLY A 40 -12.38 -16.15 -5.78
CA GLY A 40 -12.46 -17.43 -5.09
C GLY A 40 -12.35 -17.26 -3.58
N ARG A 41 -12.43 -18.39 -2.85
CA ARG A 41 -12.33 -18.39 -1.38
C ARG A 41 -10.98 -17.87 -0.87
N LYS A 42 -9.89 -18.22 -1.56
CA LYS A 42 -8.52 -17.87 -1.17
C LYS A 42 -7.91 -16.78 -2.05
N TYR A 43 -8.33 -16.69 -3.31
CA TYR A 43 -7.67 -15.85 -4.30
C TYR A 43 -8.64 -14.92 -5.03
N GLY A 44 -8.19 -13.70 -5.30
CA GLY A 44 -8.72 -12.88 -6.40
C GLY A 44 -7.86 -13.10 -7.64
N THR A 45 -8.49 -13.26 -8.80
CA THR A 45 -7.81 -13.44 -10.09
C THR A 45 -8.11 -12.25 -10.99
N LEU A 46 -7.09 -11.73 -11.67
CA LEU A 46 -7.22 -10.60 -12.60
C LEU A 46 -7.25 -11.06 -14.06
N ASN A 47 -7.83 -10.23 -14.93
CA ASN A 47 -7.74 -10.39 -16.38
C ASN A 47 -6.34 -10.00 -16.83
N GLY A 48 -5.57 -10.99 -17.30
CA GLY A 48 -4.21 -10.83 -17.81
C GLY A 48 -3.88 -11.91 -18.84
N LEU A 49 -2.67 -11.84 -19.42
CA LEU A 49 -2.15 -12.87 -20.33
C LEU A 49 -1.96 -14.22 -19.63
N TRP A 50 -1.81 -14.20 -18.30
CA TRP A 50 -1.64 -15.36 -17.43
C TRP A 50 -2.65 -15.29 -16.27
N GLU A 51 -2.83 -16.40 -15.55
CA GLU A 51 -3.70 -16.45 -14.38
C GLU A 51 -3.02 -15.76 -13.17
N GLU A 52 -3.12 -14.43 -13.11
CA GLU A 52 -2.55 -13.62 -12.02
C GLU A 52 -3.44 -13.74 -10.77
N LYS A 53 -2.95 -14.44 -9.72
CA LYS A 53 -3.67 -14.70 -8.47
C LYS A 53 -3.11 -13.84 -7.34
N PHE A 54 -4.01 -13.32 -6.51
CA PHE A 54 -3.68 -12.49 -5.36
C PHE A 54 -4.33 -13.07 -4.11
N GLU A 55 -3.65 -13.02 -2.98
CA GLU A 55 -4.15 -13.47 -1.68
C GLU A 55 -4.06 -12.39 -0.61
N ASP A 56 -4.93 -12.51 0.39
CA ASP A 56 -4.89 -11.71 1.61
C ASP A 56 -3.55 -11.92 2.35
N CYS A 57 -2.94 -10.83 2.79
CA CYS A 57 -1.71 -10.81 3.58
C CYS A 57 -1.82 -9.99 4.88
N GLY A 58 -3.03 -9.64 5.31
CA GLY A 58 -3.27 -8.82 6.50
C GLY A 58 -2.73 -7.41 6.33
N SER A 59 -2.92 -6.79 5.16
CA SER A 59 -2.43 -5.44 4.86
C SER A 59 -3.48 -4.57 4.18
N GLU A 60 -3.11 -3.32 3.87
CA GLU A 60 -3.91 -2.36 3.09
C GLU A 60 -3.96 -2.74 1.58
N TYR A 61 -3.57 -3.96 1.21
CA TYR A 61 -3.55 -4.53 -0.13
C TYR A 61 -3.54 -6.06 -0.06
N MET A 62 -3.87 -6.71 -1.18
CA MET A 62 -3.59 -8.13 -1.40
C MET A 62 -2.23 -8.31 -2.08
N ILE A 63 -1.56 -9.43 -1.86
CA ILE A 63 -0.25 -9.72 -2.44
C ILE A 63 -0.35 -10.77 -3.54
N GLU A 64 0.43 -10.60 -4.59
CA GLU A 64 0.51 -11.59 -5.67
C GLU A 64 1.03 -12.94 -5.16
N HIS A 65 0.32 -14.00 -5.51
CA HIS A 65 0.71 -15.38 -5.23
C HIS A 65 1.69 -15.87 -6.30
N THR A 66 2.97 -15.55 -6.10
CA THR A 66 4.07 -15.89 -7.00
C THR A 66 5.38 -16.11 -6.22
N ASP A 67 6.26 -16.92 -6.80
CA ASP A 67 7.65 -17.13 -6.31
C ASP A 67 8.59 -15.99 -6.74
N PHE A 68 8.13 -15.11 -7.64
CA PHE A 68 8.89 -13.98 -8.16
C PHE A 68 8.62 -12.69 -7.38
N GLU A 69 8.96 -11.54 -7.98
CA GLU A 69 8.61 -10.23 -7.42
C GLU A 69 7.10 -10.08 -7.27
N ARG A 70 6.67 -9.78 -6.05
CA ARG A 70 5.26 -9.71 -5.69
C ARG A 70 4.73 -8.32 -5.89
N ARG A 71 3.64 -8.21 -6.66
CA ARG A 71 2.87 -6.97 -6.83
C ARG A 71 1.83 -6.82 -5.72
N HIS A 72 1.46 -5.58 -5.43
CA HIS A 72 0.40 -5.24 -4.48
C HIS A 72 -0.88 -4.89 -5.23
N LEU A 73 -2.01 -5.45 -4.80
CA LEU A 73 -3.32 -5.24 -5.41
C LEU A 73 -4.21 -4.42 -4.47
N PHE A 74 -4.71 -3.30 -4.99
CA PHE A 74 -5.61 -2.38 -4.30
C PHE A 74 -7.00 -2.40 -4.95
N PRO A 75 -8.08 -2.32 -4.16
CA PRO A 75 -9.46 -2.37 -4.66
C PRO A 75 -9.85 -1.14 -5.46
N ASP A 76 -9.26 0.02 -5.14
CA ASP A 76 -9.52 1.28 -5.81
C ASP A 76 -8.30 2.21 -5.73
N ARG A 77 -8.43 3.35 -6.42
CA ARG A 77 -7.36 4.35 -6.53
C ARG A 77 -7.10 5.05 -5.19
N ASN A 78 -8.14 5.29 -4.40
CA ASN A 78 -8.01 5.99 -3.12
C ASN A 78 -7.20 5.14 -2.13
N ALA A 79 -7.44 3.83 -2.09
CA ALA A 79 -6.68 2.90 -1.26
C ALA A 79 -5.18 2.88 -1.64
N LEU A 80 -4.89 2.86 -2.94
CA LEU A 80 -3.52 2.96 -3.46
C LEU A 80 -2.86 4.29 -3.09
N GLU A 81 -3.54 5.41 -3.34
CA GLU A 81 -3.02 6.76 -3.07
C GLU A 81 -2.77 6.96 -1.57
N ALA A 82 -3.70 6.54 -0.72
CA ALA A 82 -3.55 6.59 0.74
C ALA A 82 -2.35 5.76 1.22
N PHE A 83 -2.14 4.56 0.65
CA PHE A 83 -0.97 3.75 0.95
C PHE A 83 0.34 4.44 0.54
N LEU A 84 0.39 5.02 -0.67
CA LEU A 84 1.57 5.74 -1.16
C LEU A 84 1.87 6.98 -0.31
N GLU A 85 0.85 7.76 0.05
CA GLU A 85 0.97 8.93 0.91
C GLU A 85 1.48 8.54 2.31
N ARG A 86 0.87 7.51 2.93
CA ARG A 86 1.33 6.97 4.22
C ARG A 86 2.79 6.56 4.14
N LYS A 87 3.18 5.84 3.08
CA LYS A 87 4.56 5.38 2.86
C LYS A 87 5.53 6.55 2.69
N GLN A 88 5.13 7.61 1.98
CA GLN A 88 5.93 8.83 1.82
C GLN A 88 6.10 9.58 3.14
N LEU A 89 5.02 9.74 3.91
CA LEU A 89 5.06 10.37 5.23
C LEU A 89 6.00 9.61 6.18
N VAL A 90 5.87 8.29 6.28
CA VAL A 90 6.76 7.46 7.11
C VAL A 90 8.22 7.62 6.67
N ARG A 91 8.50 7.61 5.37
CA ARG A 91 9.85 7.85 4.84
C ARG A 91 10.37 9.23 5.22
N TRP A 92 9.54 10.27 5.10
CA TRP A 92 9.90 11.63 5.47
C TRP A 92 10.20 11.74 6.98
N PHE A 93 9.36 11.15 7.83
CA PHE A 93 9.58 11.09 9.28
C PHE A 93 10.91 10.40 9.63
N ALA A 94 11.28 9.35 8.91
CA ALA A 94 12.57 8.67 9.08
C ALA A 94 13.78 9.55 8.69
N THR A 95 13.58 10.67 7.98
CA THR A 95 14.63 11.65 7.69
C THR A 95 14.78 12.74 8.76
N LEU A 96 13.93 12.73 9.79
CA LEU A 96 14.06 13.68 10.89
C LEU A 96 15.30 13.34 11.71
N ASN A 97 16.12 14.36 11.95
CA ASN A 97 17.33 14.27 12.75
C ASN A 97 17.35 15.41 13.78
N ASP A 98 18.30 15.37 14.70
CA ASP A 98 18.43 16.37 15.77
C ASP A 98 18.51 17.82 15.25
N ILE A 99 19.17 18.04 14.10
CA ILE A 99 19.28 19.37 13.49
C ILE A 99 17.90 19.91 13.10
N LYS A 100 17.10 19.12 12.38
CA LYS A 100 15.74 19.52 11.97
C LYS A 100 14.80 19.70 13.17
N LEU A 101 14.99 18.89 14.23
CA LEU A 101 14.14 18.96 15.43
C LEU A 101 14.49 20.16 16.32
N LYS A 102 15.74 20.64 16.32
CA LYS A 102 16.16 21.84 17.05
C LYS A 102 15.56 23.13 16.52
N GLU A 103 15.10 23.15 15.26
CA GLU A 103 14.38 24.28 14.68
C GLU A 103 12.93 24.35 15.17
N CYS A 104 12.39 23.26 15.73
CA CYS A 104 11.06 23.24 16.32
C CYS A 104 11.05 23.89 17.70
N THR A 105 9.95 24.57 18.03
CA THR A 105 9.73 25.09 19.38
C THR A 105 9.44 23.94 20.36
N LEU A 106 9.66 24.19 21.66
CA LEU A 106 9.32 23.22 22.72
C LEU A 106 7.86 22.76 22.64
N GLU A 107 6.94 23.69 22.35
CA GLU A 107 5.51 23.39 22.21
C GLU A 107 5.23 22.45 21.03
N GLN A 108 5.89 22.66 19.88
CA GLN A 108 5.75 21.77 18.71
C GLN A 108 6.24 20.36 19.01
N LEU A 109 7.39 20.23 19.69
CA LEU A 109 7.94 18.93 20.09
C LEU A 109 7.04 18.20 21.10
N GLN A 110 6.48 18.92 22.07
CA GLN A 110 5.53 18.34 23.03
C GLN A 110 4.25 17.86 22.35
N LYS A 111 3.72 18.63 21.40
CA LYS A 111 2.54 18.23 20.62
C LYS A 111 2.80 17.00 19.77
N ALA A 112 3.95 16.95 19.09
CA ALA A 112 4.36 15.78 18.30
C ALA A 112 4.52 14.54 19.17
N LYS A 113 5.14 14.68 20.36
CA LYS A 113 5.30 13.59 21.33
C LYS A 113 3.94 12.99 21.75
N LYS A 114 2.97 13.82 22.12
CA LYS A 114 1.61 13.37 22.50
C LYS A 114 0.94 12.58 21.37
N LEU A 115 0.94 13.14 20.16
CA LEU A 115 0.35 12.49 18.97
C LEU A 115 0.97 11.12 18.67
N LEU A 116 2.28 10.94 18.88
CA LEU A 116 2.98 9.69 18.60
C LEU A 116 2.89 8.67 19.74
N GLN A 117 2.62 9.11 20.97
CA GLN A 117 2.50 8.23 22.13
C GLN A 117 1.06 7.74 22.38
N ASN A 118 0.10 8.14 21.54
CA ASN A 118 -1.34 7.90 21.74
C ASN A 118 -1.82 8.37 23.13
N GLU A 119 -1.28 9.49 23.63
CA GLU A 119 -1.68 10.18 24.87
C GLU A 119 -2.40 11.50 24.59
#